data_AF-A0A5N5ZGX2-F1
#
_entry.id   AF-A0A5N5ZGX2-F1
#
_cell.length_a   1.000
_cell.length_b   1.000
_cell.length_c   1.000
_cell.angle_alpha   90.00
_cell.angle_beta   90.00
_cell.angle_gamma   90.00
#
_symmetry.space_group_name_H-M   'P 1'
#
loop_
_entity.id
_entity.type
_entity.pdbx_description
1 polymer ?
#
loop_
_entity_poly.entity_id
_entity_poly.type
_entity_poly.pdbx_seq_one_letter_code
_entity_poly.pdbx_strand_id
1 'polypeptide(L)'
;MKVSIKHVITFLKACFISFVFGACWVVIFLGFDMYATAYLQKFKTDFFFDIVLFFLSGLVGAFFFYVVMVLFRKLTAFITQNEEIPT
;
A
#
# COMPACT_ATOMS: atom_id res chain seq x y z
N MET A 1 24.91 -19.76 12.78
CA MET A 1 23.52 -20.12 12.42
C MET A 1 22.47 -19.08 12.86
N LYS A 2 22.45 -18.61 14.13
CA LYS A 2 21.49 -17.59 14.63
C LYS A 2 21.47 -16.26 13.84
N VAL A 3 22.61 -15.82 13.34
CA VAL A 3 22.71 -14.57 12.55
C VAL A 3 21.97 -14.69 11.21
N SER A 4 21.99 -15.86 10.57
CA SER A 4 21.33 -16.07 9.27
C SER A 4 19.80 -15.98 9.38
N ILE A 5 19.22 -16.57 10.43
CA ILE A 5 17.76 -16.56 10.67
C ILE A 5 17.23 -15.14 10.88
N LYS A 6 17.97 -14.28 11.60
CA LYS A 6 17.58 -12.87 11.83
C LYS A 6 17.50 -12.08 10.51
N HIS A 7 18.44 -12.31 9.59
CA HIS A 7 18.44 -11.65 8.28
C HIS A 7 17.29 -12.15 7.41
N VAL A 8 17.00 -13.46 7.43
CA VAL A 8 15.86 -14.04 6.70
C VAL A 8 14.54 -13.45 7.18
N ILE A 9 14.32 -13.34 8.50
CA ILE A 9 13.09 -12.75 9.06
C ILE A 9 12.96 -11.26 8.68
N THR A 10 14.06 -10.52 8.72
CA THR A 10 14.07 -9.10 8.34
C THR A 10 13.76 -8.91 6.87
N PHE A 11 14.33 -9.76 6.01
CA PHE A 11 14.03 -9.80 4.58
C PHE A 11 12.57 -10.13 4.31
N LEU A 12 12.01 -11.16 4.97
CA LEU A 12 10.61 -11.54 4.81
C LEU A 12 9.65 -10.40 5.19
N LYS A 13 9.98 -9.66 6.26
CA LYS A 13 9.24 -8.45 6.65
C LYS A 13 9.31 -7.36 5.59
N ALA A 14 10.49 -7.11 5.03
CA ALA A 14 10.65 -6.13 3.95
C ALA A 14 9.86 -6.54 2.69
N CYS A 15 9.88 -7.82 2.32
CA CYS A 15 9.07 -8.35 1.23
C CYS A 15 7.57 -8.15 1.47
N PHE A 16 7.09 -8.43 2.68
CA PHE A 16 5.68 -8.21 3.03
C PHE A 16 5.28 -6.74 2.92
N ILE A 17 6.11 -5.83 3.44
CA ILE A 17 5.88 -4.39 3.35
C ILE A 17 5.84 -3.94 1.88
N SER A 18 6.80 -4.39 1.06
CA SER A 18 6.84 -4.08 -0.37
C SER A 18 5.64 -4.64 -1.12
N PHE A 19 5.16 -5.84 -0.75
CA PHE A 19 3.97 -6.44 -1.34
C PHE A 19 2.71 -5.64 -1.02
N VAL A 20 2.53 -5.24 0.24
CA VAL A 20 1.39 -4.41 0.67
C VAL A 20 1.42 -3.04 -0.04
N PHE A 21 2.59 -2.41 -0.14
CA PHE A 21 2.74 -1.17 -0.90
C PHE A 21 2.34 -1.33 -2.37
N GLY A 22 2.85 -2.36 -3.05
CA GLY A 22 2.48 -2.66 -4.43
C GLY A 22 1.00 -2.93 -4.61
N ALA A 23 0.38 -3.69 -3.70
CA ALA A 23 -1.06 -3.97 -3.74
C ALA A 23 -1.89 -2.70 -3.56
N CYS A 24 -1.55 -1.83 -2.61
CA CYS A 24 -2.19 -0.54 -2.42
C CYS A 24 -2.10 0.33 -3.68
N TRP A 25 -0.94 0.36 -4.31
CA TRP A 25 -0.74 1.13 -5.54
C TRP A 25 -1.56 0.58 -6.70
N VAL A 26 -1.54 -0.74 -6.95
CA VAL A 26 -2.29 -1.38 -8.04
C VAL A 26 -3.79 -1.16 -7.91
N VAL A 27 -4.35 -1.31 -6.70
CA VAL A 27 -5.79 -1.09 -6.45
C VAL A 27 -6.19 0.33 -6.82
N ILE A 28 -5.40 1.31 -6.39
CA ILE A 28 -5.66 2.72 -6.67
C ILE A 28 -5.47 3.04 -8.15
N PHE A 29 -4.42 2.49 -8.77
CA PHE A 29 -4.13 2.69 -10.19
C PHE A 29 -5.25 2.15 -11.08
N LEU A 30 -5.70 0.91 -10.87
CA LEU A 30 -6.82 0.33 -11.61
C LEU A 30 -8.13 1.11 -11.41
N GLY A 31 -8.40 1.56 -10.18
CA GLY A 31 -9.56 2.39 -9.90
C GLY A 31 -9.53 3.73 -10.65
N PHE A 32 -8.37 4.40 -10.66
CA PHE A 32 -8.19 5.65 -11.41
C PHE A 32 -8.26 5.44 -12.91
N ASP A 33 -7.70 4.35 -13.44
CA ASP A 33 -7.74 4.03 -14.87
C ASP A 33 -9.17 3.77 -15.35
N MET A 34 -9.95 3.00 -14.58
CA MET A 34 -11.38 2.79 -14.87
C MET A 34 -12.18 4.09 -14.79
N TYR A 35 -11.91 4.94 -13.79
CA TYR A 35 -12.58 6.23 -13.65
C TYR A 35 -12.23 7.17 -14.80
N ALA A 36 -10.95 7.25 -15.17
CA ALA A 36 -10.49 8.05 -16.30
C ALA A 36 -11.11 7.55 -17.61
N THR A 37 -11.19 6.24 -17.79
CA THR A 37 -11.84 5.63 -18.95
C THR A 37 -13.33 5.99 -19.02
N ALA A 38 -14.04 5.98 -17.90
CA ALA A 38 -15.48 6.24 -17.87
C ALA A 38 -15.85 7.73 -18.02
N TYR A 39 -15.06 8.64 -17.43
CA TYR A 39 -15.44 10.05 -17.31
C TYR A 39 -14.52 11.03 -18.06
N LEU A 40 -13.29 10.62 -18.37
CA LEU A 40 -12.23 11.50 -18.90
C LEU A 40 -11.79 11.11 -20.32
N GLN A 41 -12.33 10.04 -20.90
CA GLN A 41 -12.03 9.57 -22.27
C GLN A 41 -12.29 10.58 -23.40
N LYS A 42 -12.99 11.70 -23.13
CA LYS A 42 -13.09 12.81 -24.10
C LYS A 42 -11.76 13.54 -24.32
N PHE A 43 -10.82 13.46 -23.37
CA PHE A 43 -9.45 13.95 -23.50
C PHE A 43 -8.56 12.87 -24.12
N LYS A 44 -8.91 12.42 -25.33
CA LYS A 44 -8.41 11.18 -25.95
C LYS A 44 -6.93 11.22 -26.40
N THR A 45 -6.14 12.24 -26.06
CA THR A 45 -4.84 12.49 -26.70
C THR A 45 -3.78 13.22 -25.87
N ASP A 46 -3.91 13.35 -24.55
CA ASP A 46 -2.83 13.94 -23.76
C ASP A 46 -2.04 12.87 -23.02
N PHE A 47 -0.96 12.41 -23.63
CA PHE A 47 0.12 11.67 -22.96
C PHE A 47 0.50 12.30 -21.60
N PHE A 48 0.39 13.64 -21.52
CA PHE A 48 0.57 14.39 -20.27
C PHE A 48 -0.49 14.06 -19.20
N PHE A 49 -1.74 13.86 -19.58
CA PHE A 49 -2.83 13.48 -18.68
C PHE A 49 -2.61 12.09 -18.08
N ASP A 50 -2.16 11.13 -18.88
CA ASP A 50 -1.79 9.78 -18.40
C ASP A 50 -0.64 9.84 -17.39
N ILE A 51 0.36 10.69 -17.64
CA ILE A 51 1.45 10.95 -16.69
C ILE A 51 0.90 11.52 -15.39
N VAL A 52 0.01 12.52 -15.45
CA VAL A 52 -0.60 13.12 -14.26
C VAL A 52 -1.41 12.09 -13.47
N LEU A 53 -2.21 11.25 -14.14
CA LEU A 53 -2.95 10.15 -13.52
C LEU A 53 -2.02 9.12 -12.86
N PHE A 54 -0.90 8.80 -13.51
CA PHE A 54 0.13 7.91 -12.94
C PHE A 54 0.75 8.49 -11.66
N PHE A 55 1.12 9.77 -11.65
CA PHE A 55 1.65 10.41 -10.44
C PHE A 55 0.59 10.53 -9.34
N LEU A 56 -0.67 10.85 -9.70
CA LEU A 56 -1.76 10.98 -8.75
C LEU A 56 -2.11 9.64 -8.10
N SER A 57 -2.20 8.57 -8.88
CA SER A 57 -2.39 7.20 -8.37
C SER A 57 -1.22 6.76 -7.50
N GLY A 58 0.02 7.15 -7.83
CA GLY A 58 1.19 7.05 -6.96
C GLY A 58 0.98 7.69 -5.59
N LEU A 59 0.58 8.96 -5.57
CA LEU A 59 0.38 9.73 -4.35
C LEU A 59 -0.74 9.13 -3.49
N VAL A 60 -1.89 8.82 -4.09
CA VAL A 60 -3.05 8.26 -3.38
C VAL A 60 -2.76 6.83 -2.91
N GLY A 61 -2.06 6.02 -3.71
CA GLY A 61 -1.61 4.69 -3.33
C GLY A 61 -0.67 4.71 -2.13
N ALA A 62 0.29 5.63 -2.10
CA ALA A 62 1.20 5.82 -0.97
C ALA A 62 0.47 6.28 0.30
N PHE A 63 -0.50 7.19 0.17
CA PHE A 63 -1.35 7.61 1.28
C PHE A 63 -2.18 6.45 1.83
N PHE A 64 -2.80 5.66 0.95
CA PHE A 64 -3.57 4.48 1.34
C PHE A 64 -2.69 3.45 2.06
N PHE A 65 -1.49 3.19 1.53
CA PHE A 65 -0.50 2.34 2.19
C PHE A 65 -0.15 2.85 3.60
N TYR A 66 0.09 4.16 3.76
CA TYR A 66 0.34 4.75 5.08
C TYR A 66 -0.82 4.48 6.05
N VAL A 67 -2.07 4.69 5.62
CA VAL A 67 -3.25 4.42 6.45
C VAL A 67 -3.32 2.95 6.87
N VAL A 68 -3.10 2.03 5.93
CA VAL A 68 -3.07 0.58 6.19
C VAL A 68 -1.98 0.23 7.22
N MET A 69 -0.79 0.80 7.09
CA MET A 69 0.31 0.59 8.05
C MET A 69 -0.01 1.14 9.44
N VAL A 70 -0.67 2.30 9.52
CA VAL A 70 -1.14 2.86 10.81
C VAL A 70 -2.18 1.94 11.45
N LEU A 71 -3.11 1.40 10.67
CA LEU A 71 -4.11 0.45 11.16
C LEU A 71 -3.46 -0.84 11.66
N PHE A 72 -2.50 -1.41 10.93
CA PHE A 72 -1.75 -2.57 11.39
C PHE A 72 -1.04 -2.29 12.71
N ARG A 73 -0.40 -1.13 12.86
CA ARG A 73 0.25 -0.75 14.11
C ARG A 73 -0.74 -0.66 15.28
N LYS A 74 -1.91 -0.07 15.06
CA LYS A 74 -2.98 -0.01 16.07
C LYS A 74 -3.52 -1.40 16.42
N LEU A 75 -3.70 -2.27 15.42
CA LEU A 75 -4.16 -3.64 15.60
C LEU A 75 -3.16 -4.43 16.44
N THR A 76 -1.87 -4.33 16.13
CA THR A 76 -0.81 -4.98 16.93
C THR A 76 -0.83 -4.48 18.38
N ALA A 77 -0.92 -3.16 18.60
CA ALA A 77 -0.99 -2.60 19.94
C ALA A 77 -2.22 -3.10 20.73
N PHE A 78 -3.37 -3.22 20.08
CA PHE A 78 -4.59 -3.73 20.69
C PHE A 78 -4.49 -5.22 21.06
N ILE A 79 -3.86 -6.04 20.21
CA ILE A 79 -3.62 -7.46 20.50
C ILE A 79 -2.69 -7.61 21.71
N THR A 80 -1.58 -6.86 21.74
CA THR A 80 -0.62 -6.89 22.85
C THR A 80 -1.25 -6.43 24.17
N GLN A 81 -2.12 -5.42 24.16
CA GLN A 81 -2.85 -5.00 25.36
C GLN A 81 -3.83 -6.07 25.89
N ASN A 82 -4.42 -6.90 25.03
CA ASN A 82 -5.27 -8.01 25.47
C ASN A 82 -4.48 -9.20 26.01
N GLU A 83 -3.22 -9.40 25.58
CA GLU A 83 -2.35 -10.44 26.15
C GLU A 83 -1.82 -10.10 27.55
N GLU A 84 -1.72 -8.81 27.91
CA GLU A 84 -1.25 -8.35 29.23
C GLU A 84 -2.34 -8.28 30.32
N ILE A 85 -3.60 -8.64 30.02
CA ILE A 85 -4.65 -8.82 31.03
C ILE A 85 -4.82 -10.33 31.25
N PRO A 86 -4.03 -10.96 32.15
CA PRO A 86 -4.30 -12.31 32.59
C PRO A 86 -5.58 -12.29 33.45
N THR A 87 -6.65 -12.90 32.94
CA THR A 87 -7.64 -13.55 33.80
C THR A 87 -7.06 -14.83 34.38
#